data_AF-A0A7X3SJK4-F1
#
_entry.id   AF-A0A7X3SJK4-F1
#
_cell.length_a   1.000
_cell.length_b   1.000
_cell.length_c   1.000
_cell.angle_alpha   90.00
_cell.angle_beta   90.00
_cell.angle_gamma   90.00
#
_symmetry.space_group_name_H-M   'P 1'
#
loop_
_entity.id
_entity.type
_entity.pdbx_description
1 polymer ?
#
loop_
_entity_poly.entity_id
_entity_poly.type
_entity_poly.pdbx_seq_one_letter_code
_entity_poly.pdbx_strand_id
1 'polypeptide(L)'
;MGNMYYEHIIEHVYVLTKKENFDKKEDFFHIPFESRYLVKNQRYSVSGFPCMYLGTTPYTCYEELGRPKEQDMYFTKIEIPKDYNLITIGLLPYELKKHLCDQNDADNEEIIINYLKMIPIIMACSVKVDVSKKKGVFKEEYIVPQLITQWLITSDRSFDGILYFSTATCTHSRLNYRLYQNLVLPVKEIGCSGYCKKLLMEIKLTFPISASEIEFLKNMITNISKIMII
;
A
#
# COMPACT_ATOMS: atom_id res chain seq x y z
N MET A 1 16.87 -14.49 -12.36
CA MET A 1 16.11 -15.65 -11.80
C MET A 1 15.08 -15.10 -10.81
N GLY A 2 13.78 -15.31 -11.05
CA GLY A 2 12.68 -14.51 -10.49
C GLY A 2 12.60 -14.45 -8.96
N ASN A 3 12.33 -13.25 -8.43
CA ASN A 3 12.03 -13.01 -7.02
C ASN A 3 10.66 -13.62 -6.65
N MET A 4 10.59 -14.94 -6.47
CA MET A 4 9.35 -15.64 -6.10
C MET A 4 8.69 -15.00 -4.86
N TYR A 5 9.48 -14.57 -3.88
CA TYR A 5 8.97 -13.87 -2.69
C TYR A 5 8.40 -12.47 -2.96
N TYR A 6 8.90 -11.75 -3.97
CA TYR A 6 8.44 -10.39 -4.30
C TYR A 6 7.09 -10.43 -4.99
N GLU A 7 6.95 -11.33 -5.97
CA GLU A 7 5.69 -11.59 -6.65
C GLU A 7 4.62 -11.98 -5.62
N HIS A 8 4.92 -12.92 -4.71
CA HIS A 8 3.94 -13.35 -3.70
C HIS A 8 3.50 -12.28 -2.70
N ILE A 9 4.37 -11.33 -2.31
CA ILE A 9 3.97 -10.24 -1.39
C ILE A 9 3.08 -9.23 -2.09
N ILE A 10 3.34 -8.92 -3.36
CA ILE A 10 2.53 -7.96 -4.13
C ILE A 10 1.23 -8.60 -4.63
N GLU A 11 1.25 -9.90 -4.94
CA GLU A 11 0.04 -10.70 -5.21
C GLU A 11 -0.94 -10.64 -4.02
N HIS A 12 -0.46 -10.36 -2.81
CA HIS A 12 -1.22 -10.45 -1.57
C HIS A 12 -1.05 -9.20 -0.71
N VAL A 13 -1.95 -8.24 -0.88
CA VAL A 13 -2.02 -7.03 -0.06
C VAL A 13 -3.24 -7.09 0.86
N TYR A 14 -3.33 -6.16 1.79
CA TYR A 14 -4.35 -6.14 2.83
C TYR A 14 -4.99 -4.77 2.92
N VAL A 15 -6.22 -4.76 3.39
CA VAL A 15 -6.94 -3.55 3.77
C VAL A 15 -7.54 -3.77 5.14
N LEU A 16 -7.58 -2.70 5.92
CA LEU A 16 -8.03 -2.68 7.29
C LEU A 16 -9.15 -1.64 7.39
N THR A 17 -10.37 -2.09 7.72
CA THR A 17 -11.54 -1.22 7.92
C THR A 17 -12.01 -1.26 9.37
N LYS A 18 -12.79 -0.26 9.76
CA LYS A 18 -13.44 -0.22 11.08
C LYS A 18 -14.76 -1.00 11.04
N LYS A 19 -15.12 -1.63 12.16
CA LYS A 19 -16.37 -2.38 12.37
C LYS A 19 -17.63 -1.59 12.00
N GLU A 20 -17.64 -0.29 12.29
CA GLU A 20 -18.74 0.63 11.96
C GLU A 20 -18.99 0.76 10.44
N ASN A 21 -18.01 0.36 9.63
CA ASN A 21 -18.04 0.36 8.16
C ASN A 21 -17.82 -1.08 7.63
N PHE A 22 -18.41 -2.09 8.28
CA PHE A 22 -18.25 -3.49 7.89
C PHE A 22 -19.61 -4.18 7.77
N ASP A 23 -20.41 -3.72 6.80
CA ASP A 23 -21.70 -4.36 6.49
C ASP A 23 -21.62 -5.17 5.20
N LYS A 24 -20.76 -4.75 4.26
CA LYS A 24 -20.65 -5.37 2.93
C LYS A 24 -19.20 -5.49 2.48
N LYS A 25 -18.96 -6.38 1.51
CA LYS A 25 -17.63 -6.61 0.92
C LYS A 25 -17.06 -5.34 0.30
N GLU A 26 -17.92 -4.50 -0.26
CA GLU A 26 -17.56 -3.25 -0.93
C GLU A 26 -16.94 -2.23 0.02
N ASP A 27 -17.20 -2.33 1.34
CA ASP A 27 -16.65 -1.39 2.33
C ASP A 27 -15.12 -1.48 2.50
N PHE A 28 -14.49 -2.53 1.95
CA PHE A 28 -13.04 -2.68 1.89
C PHE A 28 -12.38 -2.05 0.66
N PHE A 29 -13.17 -1.48 -0.25
CA PHE A 29 -12.66 -0.77 -1.42
C PHE A 29 -12.45 0.72 -1.09
N HIS A 30 -12.54 1.58 -2.11
CA HIS A 30 -12.55 3.02 -1.93
C HIS A 30 -13.90 3.50 -1.40
N ILE A 31 -13.97 4.71 -0.86
CA ILE A 31 -15.22 5.34 -0.43
C ILE A 31 -16.24 5.44 -1.60
N PRO A 32 -17.55 5.28 -1.36
CA PRO A 32 -18.56 5.45 -2.41
C PRO A 32 -18.45 6.80 -3.13
N PHE A 33 -18.76 6.84 -4.43
CA PHE A 33 -18.61 8.03 -5.27
C PHE A 33 -19.44 9.22 -4.78
N GLU A 34 -20.65 8.97 -4.28
CA GLU A 34 -21.54 9.96 -3.66
C GLU A 34 -20.94 10.57 -2.38
N SER A 35 -20.02 9.85 -1.73
CA SER A 35 -19.36 10.25 -0.49
C SER A 35 -17.94 10.77 -0.72
N ARG A 36 -17.51 10.98 -1.98
CA ARG A 36 -16.13 11.39 -2.32
C ARG A 36 -15.68 12.73 -1.71
N TYR A 37 -16.63 13.56 -1.29
CA TYR A 37 -16.34 14.81 -0.58
C TYR A 37 -15.74 14.58 0.83
N LEU A 38 -15.85 13.37 1.38
CA LEU A 38 -15.25 12.95 2.65
C LEU A 38 -13.84 12.38 2.50
N VAL A 39 -13.31 12.27 1.27
CA VAL A 39 -11.96 11.75 1.02
C VAL A 39 -10.96 12.64 1.76
N LYS A 40 -10.24 12.02 2.71
CA LYS A 40 -9.17 12.70 3.45
C LYS A 40 -7.94 12.86 2.58
N ASN A 41 -7.15 13.88 2.90
CA ASN A 41 -5.86 14.11 2.26
C ASN A 41 -4.86 12.99 2.62
N GLN A 42 -4.51 12.15 1.64
CA GLN A 42 -3.52 11.07 1.78
C GLN A 42 -2.27 11.36 0.95
N ARG A 43 -1.17 10.65 1.24
CA ARG A 43 0.12 10.86 0.57
C ARG A 43 -0.03 10.74 -0.95
N TYR A 44 -0.59 9.64 -1.43
CA TYR A 44 -0.82 9.42 -2.87
C TYR A 44 -2.32 9.55 -3.17
N SER A 45 -2.84 10.78 -3.13
CA SER A 45 -4.25 11.07 -3.39
C SER A 45 -4.42 12.24 -4.36
N VAL A 46 -5.60 12.32 -4.98
CA VAL A 46 -6.05 13.52 -5.69
C VAL A 46 -7.39 13.91 -5.08
N SER A 47 -7.57 15.21 -4.80
CA SER A 47 -8.78 15.70 -4.14
C SER A 47 -10.05 15.31 -4.92
N GLY A 48 -11.01 14.71 -4.22
CA GLY A 48 -12.27 14.24 -4.82
C GLY A 48 -12.14 13.03 -5.75
N PHE A 49 -10.94 12.44 -5.89
CA PHE A 49 -10.71 11.22 -6.66
C PHE A 49 -10.51 10.04 -5.72
N PRO A 50 -11.46 9.09 -5.65
CA PRO A 50 -11.31 7.93 -4.78
C PRO A 50 -10.14 7.03 -5.20
N CYS A 51 -9.40 6.54 -4.21
CA CYS A 51 -8.39 5.51 -4.37
C CYS A 51 -8.59 4.44 -3.30
N MET A 52 -8.12 3.24 -3.59
CA MET A 52 -8.03 2.13 -2.64
C MET A 52 -6.61 2.09 -2.07
N TYR A 53 -6.49 2.10 -0.74
CA TYR A 53 -5.21 2.16 -0.03
C TYR A 53 -4.96 0.86 0.71
N LEU A 54 -3.87 0.20 0.34
CA LEU A 54 -3.57 -1.18 0.72
C LEU A 54 -2.18 -1.24 1.34
N GLY A 55 -2.00 -2.13 2.31
CA GLY A 55 -0.68 -2.43 2.88
C GLY A 55 -0.24 -3.84 2.50
N THR A 56 1.07 -4.06 2.31
CA THR A 56 1.61 -5.40 2.04
C THR A 56 1.49 -6.35 3.23
N THR A 57 1.20 -5.83 4.43
CA THR A 57 0.89 -6.65 5.61
C THR A 57 -0.23 -6.01 6.44
N PRO A 58 -0.97 -6.80 7.25
CA PRO A 58 -1.92 -6.26 8.23
C PRO A 58 -1.25 -5.28 9.21
N TYR A 59 0.01 -5.53 9.59
CA TYR A 59 0.78 -4.66 10.46
C TYR A 59 1.02 -3.28 9.83
N THR A 60 1.40 -3.24 8.54
CA THR A 60 1.55 -1.97 7.82
C THR A 60 0.24 -1.18 7.79
N CYS A 61 -0.89 -1.85 7.53
CA CYS A 61 -2.20 -1.22 7.56
C CYS A 61 -2.54 -0.64 8.95
N TYR A 62 -2.23 -1.38 10.01
CA TYR A 62 -2.46 -0.96 11.40
C TYR A 62 -1.67 0.31 11.76
N GLU A 63 -0.39 0.37 11.37
CA GLU A 63 0.46 1.54 11.60
C GLU A 63 -0.01 2.77 10.80
N GLU A 64 -0.41 2.60 9.53
CA GLU A 64 -0.91 3.69 8.68
C GLU A 64 -2.23 4.28 9.19
N LEU A 65 -3.11 3.46 9.80
CA LEU A 65 -4.34 3.93 10.43
C LEU A 65 -4.11 4.61 11.79
N GLY A 66 -2.87 4.69 12.27
CA GLY A 66 -2.53 5.30 13.54
C GLY A 66 -2.89 4.43 14.74
N ARG A 67 -2.74 3.11 14.61
CA ARG A 67 -2.90 2.13 15.70
C ARG A 67 -4.27 2.19 16.40
N PRO A 68 -5.37 2.03 15.65
CA PRO A 68 -6.70 1.99 16.25
C PRO A 68 -6.86 0.81 17.22
N LYS A 69 -7.92 0.80 18.04
CA LYS A 69 -8.22 -0.33 18.92
C LYS A 69 -8.60 -1.55 18.09
N GLU A 70 -7.92 -2.68 18.30
CA GLU A 70 -8.04 -3.89 17.46
C GLU A 70 -9.46 -4.46 17.42
N GLN A 71 -10.20 -4.40 18.52
CA GLN A 71 -11.60 -4.86 18.62
C GLN A 71 -12.57 -4.18 17.63
N ASP A 72 -12.18 -3.00 17.11
CA ASP A 72 -12.98 -2.22 16.18
C ASP A 72 -12.53 -2.44 14.74
N MET A 73 -11.67 -3.42 14.45
CA MET A 73 -10.99 -3.54 13.17
C MET A 73 -11.19 -4.90 12.49
N TYR A 74 -11.37 -4.86 11.18
CA TYR A 74 -11.42 -6.03 10.31
C TYR A 74 -10.38 -5.91 9.21
N PHE A 75 -9.65 -6.98 8.96
CA PHE A 75 -8.73 -7.06 7.84
C PHE A 75 -9.20 -8.10 6.83
N THR A 76 -8.88 -7.87 5.57
CA THR A 76 -9.07 -8.86 4.52
C THR A 76 -7.86 -8.87 3.61
N LYS A 77 -7.56 -10.05 3.08
CA LYS A 77 -6.52 -10.23 2.07
C LYS A 77 -7.12 -9.93 0.70
N ILE A 78 -6.37 -9.18 -0.08
CA ILE A 78 -6.66 -8.82 -1.45
C ILE A 78 -5.69 -9.55 -2.36
N GLU A 79 -6.24 -10.17 -3.39
CA GLU A 79 -5.45 -10.73 -4.48
C GLU A 79 -5.38 -9.71 -5.61
N ILE A 80 -4.17 -9.24 -5.90
CA ILE A 80 -3.90 -8.33 -7.01
C ILE A 80 -3.72 -9.15 -8.28
N PRO A 81 -4.39 -8.80 -9.40
CA PRO A 81 -4.18 -9.48 -10.67
C PRO A 81 -2.72 -9.40 -11.13
N LYS A 82 -2.20 -10.50 -11.68
CA LYS A 82 -0.78 -10.60 -12.07
C LYS A 82 -0.39 -9.67 -13.21
N ASP A 83 -1.37 -9.24 -14.00
CA ASP A 83 -1.22 -8.34 -15.14
C ASP A 83 -1.27 -6.86 -14.76
N TYR A 84 -1.48 -6.52 -13.48
CA TYR A 84 -1.43 -5.14 -13.03
C TYR A 84 -0.02 -4.57 -13.17
N ASN A 85 0.08 -3.43 -13.84
CA ASN A 85 1.35 -2.73 -14.00
C ASN A 85 1.49 -1.65 -12.92
N LEU A 86 2.46 -1.82 -12.02
CA LEU A 86 2.63 -0.95 -10.84
C LEU A 86 3.89 -0.11 -10.96
N ILE A 87 3.77 1.17 -10.61
CA ILE A 87 4.92 2.05 -10.45
C ILE A 87 5.51 1.85 -9.05
N THR A 88 6.79 1.49 -8.98
CA THR A 88 7.48 1.34 -7.71
C THR A 88 8.25 2.62 -7.35
N ILE A 89 7.72 3.39 -6.39
CA ILE A 89 8.39 4.56 -5.80
C ILE A 89 9.06 4.13 -4.49
N GLY A 90 10.28 3.63 -4.62
CA GLY A 90 11.04 3.09 -3.49
C GLY A 90 12.04 2.01 -3.88
N LEU A 91 12.59 2.03 -5.10
CA LEU A 91 13.65 1.09 -5.44
C LEU A 91 14.92 1.43 -4.64
N LEU A 92 15.36 0.53 -3.76
CA LEU A 92 16.57 0.77 -2.97
C LEU A 92 17.84 0.43 -3.74
N PRO A 93 18.98 1.07 -3.48
CA PRO A 93 20.20 0.87 -4.26
C PRO A 93 20.67 -0.59 -4.32
N TYR A 94 20.42 -1.37 -3.26
CA TYR A 94 20.79 -2.79 -3.23
C TYR A 94 19.80 -3.68 -4.01
N GLU A 95 18.55 -3.24 -4.23
CA GLU A 95 17.63 -3.90 -5.16
C GLU A 95 18.10 -3.69 -6.58
N LEU A 96 18.43 -2.45 -6.92
CA LEU A 96 19.02 -2.13 -8.21
C LEU A 96 20.28 -2.97 -8.45
N LYS A 97 21.21 -3.01 -7.48
CA LYS A 97 22.42 -3.83 -7.60
C LYS A 97 22.11 -5.30 -7.92
N LYS A 98 21.11 -5.89 -7.25
CA LYS A 98 20.70 -7.28 -7.52
C LYS A 98 20.19 -7.45 -8.96
N HIS A 99 19.42 -6.49 -9.47
CA HIS A 99 18.92 -6.52 -10.84
C HIS A 99 20.04 -6.39 -11.88
N LEU A 100 21.01 -5.52 -11.65
CA LEU A 100 22.14 -5.30 -12.57
C LEU A 100 23.08 -6.52 -12.65
N CYS A 101 23.25 -7.26 -11.55
CA CYS A 101 24.06 -8.48 -11.54
C CYS A 101 23.51 -9.61 -12.42
N ASP A 102 22.22 -9.56 -12.78
CA ASP A 102 21.55 -10.58 -13.60
C ASP A 102 21.51 -10.19 -15.10
N GLN A 103 22.08 -9.05 -15.53
CA GLN A 103 21.96 -8.50 -16.90
C GLN A 103 23.30 -8.15 -17.57
N ASN A 104 23.27 -7.93 -18.89
CA ASN A 104 24.42 -7.53 -19.71
C ASN A 104 24.91 -6.10 -19.38
N ASP A 105 26.20 -5.83 -19.59
CA ASP A 105 26.86 -4.59 -19.16
C ASP A 105 26.34 -3.31 -19.82
N ALA A 106 25.93 -3.33 -21.10
CA ALA A 106 25.45 -2.13 -21.80
C ALA A 106 24.05 -1.69 -21.32
N ASP A 107 23.17 -2.65 -21.03
CA ASP A 107 21.82 -2.38 -20.50
C ASP A 107 21.88 -1.82 -19.07
N ASN A 108 22.95 -2.15 -18.33
CA ASN A 108 23.15 -1.68 -16.96
C ASN A 108 23.39 -0.17 -16.85
N GLU A 109 24.06 0.47 -17.83
CA GLU A 109 24.33 1.91 -17.78
C GLU A 109 23.04 2.73 -17.87
N GLU A 110 22.17 2.42 -18.83
CA GLU A 110 20.90 3.13 -19.01
C GLU A 110 20.00 2.98 -17.77
N ILE A 111 19.91 1.77 -17.21
CA ILE A 111 19.14 1.51 -16.00
C ILE A 111 19.66 2.35 -14.81
N ILE A 112 20.98 2.43 -14.64
CA ILE A 112 21.61 3.25 -13.59
C ILE A 112 21.29 4.73 -13.80
N ILE A 113 21.43 5.25 -15.03
CA ILE A 113 21.13 6.65 -15.34
C ILE A 113 19.66 6.97 -15.03
N ASN A 114 18.73 6.09 -15.44
CA ASN A 114 17.30 6.26 -15.17
C ASN A 114 17.00 6.18 -13.67
N TYR A 115 17.67 5.29 -12.93
CA TYR A 115 17.56 5.24 -11.48
C TYR A 115 18.04 6.54 -10.81
N LEU A 116 19.20 7.06 -11.21
CA LEU A 116 19.74 8.32 -10.67
C LEU A 116 18.79 9.49 -10.92
N LYS A 117 18.13 9.54 -12.09
CA LYS A 117 17.08 10.53 -12.38
C LYS A 117 15.85 10.37 -11.48
N MET A 118 15.53 9.16 -11.03
CA MET A 118 14.41 8.88 -10.12
C MET A 118 14.72 9.17 -8.65
N ILE A 119 15.99 9.21 -8.24
CA ILE A 119 16.37 9.42 -6.82
C ILE A 119 15.72 10.67 -6.21
N PRO A 120 15.75 11.87 -6.84
CA PRO A 120 15.11 13.06 -6.27
C PRO A 120 13.61 12.86 -6.03
N ILE A 121 12.92 12.15 -6.94
CA ILE A 121 11.50 11.84 -6.83
C ILE A 121 11.24 10.86 -5.68
N ILE A 122 12.04 9.79 -5.59
CA ILE A 122 11.95 8.80 -4.50
C ILE A 122 12.15 9.49 -3.14
N MET A 123 13.17 10.36 -3.04
CA MET A 123 13.47 11.12 -1.82
C MET A 123 12.32 12.04 -1.44
N ALA A 124 11.82 12.86 -2.38
CA ALA A 124 10.70 13.76 -2.14
C ALA A 124 9.43 13.01 -1.69
N CYS A 125 9.22 11.79 -2.18
CA CYS A 125 8.07 10.98 -1.80
C CYS A 125 8.21 10.25 -0.45
N SER A 126 9.43 10.15 0.07
CA SER A 126 9.76 9.37 1.28
C SER A 126 9.87 10.22 2.55
N VAL A 127 9.67 11.53 2.46
CA VAL A 127 9.77 12.44 3.61
C VAL A 127 8.64 12.14 4.60
N LYS A 128 9.01 11.97 5.88
CA LYS A 128 8.05 11.77 6.97
C LYS A 128 7.45 13.11 7.38
N VAL A 129 6.13 13.12 7.57
CA VAL A 129 5.43 14.29 8.12
C VAL A 129 5.90 14.53 9.56
N ASP A 130 6.25 15.77 9.87
CA ASP A 130 6.60 16.19 11.23
C ASP A 130 5.48 15.83 12.21
N VAL A 131 5.84 15.22 13.34
CA VAL A 131 4.91 14.80 14.39
C VAL A 131 4.06 15.97 14.89
N SER A 132 4.65 17.16 15.01
CA SER A 132 3.95 18.38 15.44
C SER A 132 2.88 18.83 14.45
N LYS A 133 3.03 18.50 13.17
CA LYS A 133 2.13 18.89 12.07
C LYS A 133 1.13 17.82 11.66
N LYS A 134 1.18 16.61 12.23
CA LYS A 134 0.34 15.46 11.82
C LYS A 134 -1.17 15.73 11.78
N LYS A 135 -1.67 16.63 12.63
CA LYS A 135 -3.11 17.01 12.69
C LYS A 135 -3.51 18.01 11.61
N GLY A 136 -2.55 18.62 10.91
CA GLY A 136 -2.80 19.55 9.82
C GLY A 136 -3.45 18.85 8.62
N VAL A 137 -4.36 19.56 7.95
CA VAL A 137 -4.99 19.09 6.70
C VAL A 137 -3.97 19.11 5.56
N PHE A 138 -3.20 20.19 5.46
CA PHE A 138 -2.12 20.33 4.51
C PHE A 138 -0.82 19.74 5.06
N LYS A 139 -0.12 19.01 4.21
CA LYS A 139 1.17 18.37 4.48
C LYS A 139 2.06 18.57 3.27
N GLU A 140 3.09 19.40 3.39
CA GLU A 140 4.01 19.74 2.31
C GLU A 140 4.69 18.49 1.73
N GLU A 141 4.92 17.46 2.55
CA GLU A 141 5.53 16.19 2.15
C GLU A 141 4.66 15.39 1.17
N TYR A 142 3.38 15.76 1.02
CA TYR A 142 2.45 15.07 0.11
C TYR A 142 2.43 15.71 -1.28
N ILE A 143 2.98 16.90 -1.48
CA ILE A 143 2.91 17.61 -2.77
C ILE A 143 3.42 16.75 -3.94
N VAL A 144 4.66 16.25 -3.85
CA VAL A 144 5.26 15.46 -4.94
C VAL A 144 4.54 14.11 -5.12
N PRO A 145 4.28 13.31 -4.07
CA PRO A 145 3.45 12.11 -4.17
C PRO A 145 2.10 12.32 -4.88
N GLN A 146 1.39 13.41 -4.56
CA GLN A 146 0.09 13.71 -5.16
C GLN A 146 0.20 14.11 -6.63
N LEU A 147 1.25 14.83 -7.02
CA LEU A 147 1.54 15.12 -8.42
C LEU A 147 1.80 13.84 -9.23
N ILE A 148 2.50 12.86 -8.65
CA ILE A 148 2.70 11.55 -9.28
C ILE A 148 1.36 10.82 -9.43
N THR A 149 0.52 10.82 -8.40
CA THR A 149 -0.83 10.24 -8.48
C THR A 149 -1.68 10.92 -9.55
N GLN A 150 -1.64 12.25 -9.64
CA GLN A 150 -2.33 13.01 -10.67
C GLN A 150 -1.82 12.64 -12.07
N TRP A 151 -0.50 12.57 -12.26
CA TRP A 151 0.09 12.14 -13.52
C TRP A 151 -0.36 10.72 -13.90
N LEU A 152 -0.35 9.76 -12.97
CA LEU A 152 -0.81 8.40 -13.22
C LEU A 152 -2.29 8.35 -13.66
N ILE A 153 -3.16 9.16 -13.03
CA ILE A 153 -4.60 9.18 -13.35
C ILE A 153 -4.89 9.85 -14.71
N THR A 154 -4.06 10.82 -15.11
CA THR A 154 -4.26 11.67 -16.30
C THR A 154 -3.43 11.26 -17.51
N SER A 155 -2.45 10.38 -17.34
CA SER A 155 -1.70 9.78 -18.44
C SER A 155 -2.57 8.81 -19.25
N ASP A 156 -1.94 8.09 -20.18
CA ASP A 156 -2.55 6.99 -20.93
C ASP A 156 -3.01 5.80 -20.07
N ARG A 157 -2.85 5.89 -18.74
CA ARG A 157 -3.19 4.85 -17.76
C ARG A 157 -2.47 3.53 -18.04
N SER A 158 -1.22 3.63 -18.48
CA SER A 158 -0.30 2.48 -18.60
C SER A 158 -0.02 1.77 -17.27
N PHE A 159 -0.36 2.39 -16.13
CA PHE A 159 -0.15 1.86 -14.80
C PHE A 159 -1.45 1.83 -13.99
N ASP A 160 -1.63 0.75 -13.24
CA ASP A 160 -2.81 0.49 -12.41
C ASP A 160 -2.66 1.04 -10.99
N GLY A 161 -1.44 1.35 -10.54
CA GLY A 161 -1.20 1.81 -9.18
C GLY A 161 0.24 2.19 -8.86
N ILE A 162 0.43 2.62 -7.62
CA ILE A 162 1.73 3.05 -7.09
C ILE A 162 2.04 2.22 -5.84
N LEU A 163 3.17 1.50 -5.88
CA LEU A 163 3.76 0.82 -4.74
C LEU A 163 4.82 1.72 -4.11
N TYR A 164 4.76 1.93 -2.81
CA TYR A 164 5.66 2.84 -2.09
C TYR A 164 5.95 2.37 -0.67
N PHE A 165 7.06 2.82 -0.07
CA PHE A 165 7.34 2.52 1.33
C PHE A 165 6.43 3.28 2.29
N SER A 166 5.97 2.57 3.32
CA SER A 166 5.27 3.19 4.44
C SER A 166 6.23 4.11 5.20
N THR A 167 5.76 5.32 5.48
CA THR A 167 6.46 6.25 6.40
C THR A 167 6.04 6.08 7.86
N ALA A 168 4.94 5.35 8.10
CA ALA A 168 4.40 5.07 9.43
C ALA A 168 5.16 3.93 10.13
N THR A 169 5.58 2.92 9.38
CA THR A 169 6.38 1.79 9.90
C THR A 169 7.87 2.11 9.95
N CYS A 170 8.60 1.45 10.86
CA CYS A 170 10.05 1.43 10.83
C CYS A 170 10.56 0.24 10.00
N THR A 171 11.43 0.49 9.04
CA THR A 171 12.14 -0.59 8.33
C THR A 171 13.28 -1.09 9.21
N HIS A 172 13.13 -2.28 9.78
CA HIS A 172 14.08 -2.81 10.76
C HIS A 172 15.31 -3.49 10.14
N SER A 173 15.29 -3.88 8.86
CA SER A 173 16.43 -4.53 8.21
C SER A 173 16.34 -4.52 6.67
N ARG A 174 17.48 -4.76 6.02
CA ARG A 174 17.57 -5.02 4.56
C ARG A 174 16.84 -6.30 4.12
N LEU A 175 16.47 -7.18 5.05
CA LEU A 175 15.76 -8.41 4.73
C LEU A 175 14.24 -8.18 4.66
N ASN A 176 13.70 -7.30 5.51
CA ASN A 176 12.26 -7.21 5.75
C ASN A 176 11.61 -5.91 5.27
N TYR A 177 12.39 -4.95 4.74
CA TYR A 177 11.89 -3.65 4.28
C TYR A 177 10.69 -3.73 3.32
N ARG A 178 10.58 -4.80 2.52
CA ARG A 178 9.46 -5.03 1.58
C ARG A 178 8.13 -5.36 2.25
N LEU A 179 8.16 -5.79 3.52
CA LEU A 179 6.94 -6.00 4.31
C LEU A 179 6.27 -4.67 4.68
N TYR A 180 6.99 -3.57 4.55
CA TYR A 180 6.59 -2.23 4.98
C TYR A 180 6.27 -1.33 3.79
N GLN A 181 5.52 -1.86 2.82
CA GLN A 181 5.08 -1.14 1.64
C GLN A 181 3.56 -0.95 1.66
N ASN A 182 3.12 0.09 0.96
CA ASN A 182 1.73 0.35 0.66
C ASN A 182 1.55 0.35 -0.85
N LEU A 183 0.35 0.00 -1.27
CA LEU A 183 -0.11 0.07 -2.65
C LEU A 183 -1.33 0.99 -2.69
N VAL A 184 -1.33 1.95 -3.60
CA VAL A 184 -2.52 2.73 -3.93
C VAL A 184 -3.01 2.36 -5.32
N LEU A 185 -4.31 2.08 -5.42
CA LEU A 185 -5.01 1.81 -6.67
C LEU A 185 -6.07 2.90 -6.89
N PRO A 186 -5.86 3.86 -7.80
CA PRO A 186 -6.90 4.80 -8.18
C PRO A 186 -8.07 4.09 -8.86
N VAL A 187 -9.27 4.67 -8.78
CA VAL A 187 -10.41 4.15 -9.54
C VAL A 187 -10.15 4.20 -11.04
N LYS A 188 -10.47 3.10 -11.74
CA LYS A 188 -10.35 2.99 -13.19
C LYS A 188 -11.52 3.65 -13.93
N GLU A 189 -12.64 3.85 -13.26
CA GLU A 189 -13.82 4.54 -13.79
C GLU A 189 -14.48 5.37 -12.69
N ILE A 190 -15.06 6.51 -13.07
CA ILE A 190 -15.83 7.35 -12.15
C ILE A 190 -17.31 7.06 -12.36
N GLY A 191 -18.01 6.69 -11.29
CA GLY A 191 -19.45 6.52 -11.27
C GLY A 191 -20.18 7.67 -10.58
N CYS A 192 -21.51 7.69 -10.68
CA CYS A 192 -22.36 8.63 -9.95
C CYS A 192 -22.62 8.19 -8.49
N SER A 193 -22.60 6.89 -8.22
CA SER A 193 -22.85 6.31 -6.90
C SER A 193 -22.18 4.93 -6.75
N GLY A 194 -22.03 4.48 -5.52
CA GLY A 194 -21.41 3.20 -5.18
C GLY A 194 -19.91 3.18 -5.48
N TYR A 195 -19.42 2.04 -5.95
CA TYR A 195 -17.99 1.75 -6.10
C TYR A 195 -17.62 1.53 -7.57
N CYS A 196 -16.34 1.61 -7.89
CA CYS A 196 -15.76 1.37 -9.21
C CYS A 196 -16.02 -0.09 -9.62
N LYS A 197 -16.89 -0.33 -10.62
CA LYS A 197 -17.29 -1.68 -11.03
C LYS A 197 -16.11 -2.45 -11.59
N LYS A 198 -15.23 -1.78 -12.34
CA LYS A 198 -14.01 -2.40 -12.86
C LYS A 198 -13.11 -2.95 -11.74
N LEU A 199 -12.87 -2.18 -10.67
CA LEU A 199 -12.12 -2.67 -9.51
C LEU A 199 -12.86 -3.80 -8.79
N LEU A 200 -14.18 -3.71 -8.63
CA LEU A 200 -14.99 -4.78 -8.01
C LEU A 200 -14.91 -6.11 -8.78
N MET A 201 -14.80 -6.05 -10.11
CA MET A 201 -14.67 -7.23 -10.97
C MET A 201 -13.27 -7.83 -10.94
N GLU A 202 -12.24 -6.99 -10.96
CA GLU A 202 -10.84 -7.41 -11.07
C GLU A 202 -10.24 -7.86 -9.73
N ILE A 203 -10.62 -7.21 -8.62
CA ILE A 203 -10.04 -7.46 -7.30
C ILE A 203 -10.82 -8.52 -6.53
N LYS A 204 -10.11 -9.52 -6.02
CA LYS A 204 -10.67 -10.57 -5.15
C LYS A 204 -10.28 -10.32 -3.70
N LEU A 205 -11.25 -10.54 -2.81
CA LEU A 205 -11.09 -10.42 -1.36
C LEU A 205 -11.34 -11.77 -0.71
N THR A 206 -10.58 -12.09 0.33
CA THR A 206 -10.90 -13.22 1.21
C THR A 206 -12.02 -12.84 2.19
N PHE A 207 -12.50 -13.82 2.94
CA PHE A 207 -13.38 -13.55 4.07
C PHE A 207 -12.67 -12.61 5.07
N PRO A 208 -13.30 -11.51 5.49
CA PRO A 208 -12.70 -10.59 6.45
C PRO A 208 -12.62 -11.20 7.84
N ILE A 209 -11.52 -10.94 8.54
CA ILE A 209 -11.22 -11.50 9.86
C ILE A 209 -11.10 -10.35 10.85
N SER A 210 -11.61 -10.53 12.06
CA SER A 210 -11.48 -9.51 13.11
C SER A 210 -10.04 -9.44 13.61
N ALA A 211 -9.48 -8.24 13.78
CA ALA A 211 -8.14 -8.09 14.34
C ALA A 211 -8.05 -8.65 15.78
N SER A 212 -9.16 -8.64 16.54
CA SER A 212 -9.21 -9.27 17.86
C SER A 212 -9.00 -10.79 17.83
N GLU A 213 -9.37 -11.46 16.74
CA GLU A 213 -9.18 -12.90 16.59
C GLU A 213 -7.69 -13.24 16.39
N ILE A 214 -6.91 -12.35 15.75
CA ILE A 214 -5.45 -12.50 15.68
C ILE A 214 -4.83 -12.42 17.07
N GLU A 215 -5.26 -11.46 17.89
CA GLU A 215 -4.68 -11.29 19.23
C GLU A 215 -4.98 -12.50 20.12
N PHE A 216 -6.19 -13.06 19.99
CA PHE A 216 -6.52 -14.34 20.60
C PHE A 216 -5.59 -15.48 20.15
N LEU A 217 -5.33 -15.60 18.84
CA LEU A 217 -4.41 -16.62 18.29
C LEU A 217 -2.96 -16.41 18.75
N LYS A 218 -2.47 -15.16 18.78
CA LYS A 218 -1.13 -14.84 19.31
C LYS A 218 -0.99 -15.21 20.78
N ASN A 219 -2.01 -14.91 21.58
CA ASN A 219 -2.04 -15.27 22.99
C ASN A 219 -2.09 -16.80 23.18
N MET A 220 -2.85 -17.53 22.35
CA MET A 220 -2.82 -19.00 22.34
C MET A 220 -1.44 -19.57 21.99
N ILE A 221 -0.80 -19.09 20.92
CA ILE A 221 0.54 -19.56 20.50
C ILE A 221 1.58 -19.26 21.58
N THR A 222 1.52 -18.06 22.19
CA THR A 222 2.41 -17.67 23.28
C THR A 222 2.20 -18.56 24.50
N ASN A 223 0.97 -18.91 24.84
CA ASN A 223 0.66 -19.80 25.96
C ASN A 223 1.06 -21.26 25.68
N ILE A 224 0.90 -21.75 24.45
CA ILE A 224 1.38 -23.08 24.03
C ILE A 224 2.92 -23.15 24.13
N SER A 225 3.62 -22.10 23.70
CA SER A 225 5.08 -22.04 23.81
C SER A 225 5.59 -22.01 25.25
N LYS A 226 4.78 -21.52 26.21
CA LYS A 226 5.07 -21.61 27.65
C LYS A 226 4.81 -23.01 28.23
N ILE A 227 3.85 -23.75 27.67
CA ILE A 227 3.54 -25.13 28.09
C ILE A 227 4.61 -26.11 27.58
N MET A 228 5.23 -25.84 26.42
CA MET A 228 6.30 -26.69 25.85
C MET A 228 7.69 -26.53 26.52
N ILE A 229 7.81 -25.70 27.56
CA ILE A 229 9.06 -25.47 28.33
C ILE A 229 9.00 -26.11 29.73
N ILE A 230 7.97 -26.91 30.02
CA ILE A 230 7.84 -27.74 31.23
C ILE A 230 7.96 -29.21 30.82
#